data_AF-R7CZE6-F1
#
_entry.id   AF-R7CZE6-F1
#
_cell.length_a   1.000
_cell.length_b   1.000
_cell.length_c   1.000
_cell.angle_alpha   90.00
_cell.angle_beta   90.00
_cell.angle_gamma   90.00
#
_symmetry.space_group_name_H-M   'P 1'
#
loop_
_entity.id
_entity.type
_entity.pdbx_description
1 polymer ?
#
loop_
_entity_poly.entity_id
_entity_poly.type
_entity_poly.pdbx_seq_one_letter_code
_entity_poly.pdbx_strand_id
1 'polypeptide(L)'
;MKRFFIYALLFAAAFSLDSCREKSQVDELKDFIEEVKDKGSSYTEAQWEEANKKFSALLDKAKDAKDLSEDELREIARLQGEYASAAFKEHAGKVIEKAGDVIDKTGAAIDGFVDGLKSDDQPKDK
;
A
#
# COMPACT_ATOMS: atom_id res chain seq x y z
N MET A 1 25.14 -14.36 11.60
CA MET A 1 23.93 -15.18 11.78
C MET A 1 23.11 -14.84 13.03
N LYS A 2 23.69 -14.37 14.15
CA LYS A 2 22.93 -14.09 15.39
C LYS A 2 22.11 -12.78 15.39
N ARG A 3 22.41 -11.88 14.44
CA ARG A 3 21.73 -10.57 14.29
C ARG A 3 20.43 -10.67 13.49
N PHE A 4 20.36 -11.58 12.51
CA PHE A 4 19.14 -11.84 11.73
C PHE A 4 18.00 -12.40 12.57
N PHE A 5 18.32 -13.26 13.55
CA PHE A 5 17.33 -13.75 14.51
C PHE A 5 16.75 -12.64 15.40
N ILE A 6 17.52 -11.58 15.71
CA ILE A 6 17.04 -10.43 16.48
C ILE A 6 16.06 -9.60 15.65
N TYR A 7 16.32 -9.40 14.36
CA TYR A 7 15.42 -8.69 13.45
C TYR A 7 14.14 -9.48 13.14
N ALA A 8 14.22 -10.81 13.03
CA ALA A 8 13.05 -11.69 12.90
C ALA A 8 12.19 -11.73 14.18
N LEU A 9 12.83 -11.61 15.36
CA LEU A 9 12.13 -11.54 16.64
C LEU A 9 11.48 -10.17 16.88
N LEU A 10 12.10 -9.09 16.39
CA LEU A 10 11.50 -7.73 16.36
C LEU A 10 10.31 -7.64 15.40
N PHE A 11 10.31 -8.40 14.30
CA PHE A 11 9.18 -8.53 13.38
C PHE A 11 7.94 -9.15 14.04
N ALA A 12 8.12 -10.03 15.04
CA ALA A 12 7.02 -10.65 15.78
C ALA A 12 6.51 -9.79 16.96
N ALA A 13 7.35 -8.91 17.51
CA ALA A 13 7.02 -8.13 18.71
C ALA A 13 6.25 -6.82 18.43
N ALA A 14 6.16 -6.37 17.18
CA ALA A 14 5.39 -5.18 16.80
C ALA A 14 3.87 -5.41 16.78
N PHE A 15 3.41 -6.66 16.92
CA PHE A 15 1.99 -7.02 16.84
C PHE A 15 1.23 -6.94 18.18
N SER A 16 1.84 -6.41 19.25
CA SER A 16 1.27 -6.53 20.60
C SER A 16 1.00 -5.22 21.36
N LEU A 17 1.08 -4.03 20.73
CA LEU A 17 0.84 -2.76 21.43
C LEU A 17 0.00 -1.75 20.63
N ASP A 18 -1.19 -2.12 20.17
CA ASP A 18 -2.21 -1.12 19.82
C ASP A 18 -3.61 -1.64 20.20
N SER A 19 -3.80 -1.85 21.50
CA SER A 19 -5.13 -1.89 22.09
C SER A 19 -5.50 -0.45 22.44
N CYS A 20 -6.58 0.06 21.84
CA CYS A 20 -7.25 1.36 22.09
C CYS A 20 -6.98 2.57 21.17
N ARG A 21 -6.76 2.35 19.87
CA ARG A 21 -7.28 3.27 18.85
C ARG A 21 -7.62 2.46 17.61
N GLU A 22 -8.86 2.49 17.12
CA GLU A 22 -9.16 1.99 15.77
C GLU A 22 -8.38 2.88 14.80
N LYS A 23 -7.16 2.47 14.42
CA LYS A 23 -6.42 3.09 13.33
C LYS A 23 -7.22 2.85 12.05
N SER A 24 -7.37 3.90 11.23
CA SER A 24 -8.02 3.73 9.93
C SER A 24 -7.22 2.74 9.11
N GLN A 25 -7.89 1.90 8.31
CA GLN A 25 -7.21 0.95 7.41
C GLN A 25 -6.26 1.68 6.43
N VAL A 26 -6.53 2.96 6.16
CA VAL A 26 -5.67 3.85 5.37
C VAL A 26 -4.36 4.19 6.10
N ASP A 27 -4.39 4.36 7.43
CA ASP A 27 -3.19 4.61 8.23
C ASP A 27 -2.29 3.37 8.24
N GLU A 28 -2.86 2.16 8.36
CA GLU A 28 -2.09 0.91 8.25
C GLU A 28 -1.42 0.75 6.88
N LEU A 29 -2.12 1.13 5.81
CA LEU A 29 -1.55 1.14 4.46
C LEU A 29 -0.40 2.15 4.36
N LYS A 30 -0.60 3.36 4.89
CA LYS A 30 0.42 4.43 4.89
C LYS A 30 1.68 4.03 5.62
N ASP A 31 1.57 3.52 6.85
CA ASP A 31 2.70 3.07 7.66
C ASP A 31 3.51 2.00 6.93
N PHE A 32 2.82 1.08 6.24
CA PHE A 32 3.48 0.06 5.43
C PHE A 32 4.24 0.65 4.23
N ILE A 33 3.67 1.62 3.52
CA ILE A 33 4.35 2.28 2.39
C ILE A 33 5.57 3.07 2.86
N GLU A 34 5.48 3.77 3.99
CA GLU A 34 6.61 4.47 4.58
C GLU A 34 7.74 3.50 4.94
N GLU A 35 7.43 2.33 5.51
CA GLU A 35 8.41 1.27 5.76
C GLU A 35 9.06 0.77 4.46
N VAL A 36 8.28 0.53 3.41
CA VAL A 36 8.80 0.09 2.11
C VAL A 36 9.70 1.16 1.49
N LYS A 37 9.38 2.45 1.64
CA LYS A 37 10.23 3.54 1.15
C LYS A 37 11.55 3.64 1.91
N ASP A 38 11.54 3.39 3.21
CA ASP A 38 12.73 3.42 4.06
C ASP A 38 13.64 2.20 3.86
N LYS A 39 13.04 1.00 3.80
CA LYS A 39 13.77 -0.29 3.84
C LYS A 39 13.79 -1.05 2.52
N GLY A 40 12.95 -0.67 1.56
CA GLY A 40 12.75 -1.42 0.30
C GLY A 40 14.00 -1.59 -0.53
N SER A 41 14.95 -0.66 -0.43
CA SER A 41 16.27 -0.77 -1.07
C SER A 41 17.14 -1.90 -0.55
N SER A 42 16.85 -2.42 0.63
CA SER A 42 17.53 -3.56 1.24
C SER A 42 16.73 -4.87 1.10
N TYR A 43 15.58 -4.84 0.41
CA TYR A 43 14.75 -6.03 0.23
C TYR A 43 15.33 -6.94 -0.84
N THR A 44 15.35 -8.23 -0.52
CA THR A 44 15.52 -9.31 -1.49
C THR A 44 14.25 -9.50 -2.33
N GLU A 45 14.34 -10.21 -3.45
CA GLU A 45 13.17 -10.58 -4.28
C GLU A 45 12.08 -11.27 -3.43
N ALA A 46 12.46 -12.16 -2.51
CA ALA A 46 11.50 -12.85 -1.62
C ALA A 46 10.81 -11.89 -0.65
N GLN A 47 11.53 -10.92 -0.09
CA GLN A 47 10.96 -9.91 0.80
C GLN A 47 10.02 -8.96 0.04
N TRP A 48 10.33 -8.66 -1.21
CA TRP A 48 9.42 -7.94 -2.09
C TRP A 48 8.16 -8.74 -2.44
N GLU A 49 8.25 -10.07 -2.58
CA GLU A 49 7.05 -10.90 -2.74
C GLU A 49 6.17 -10.89 -1.48
N GLU A 50 6.77 -10.93 -0.30
CA GLU A 50 6.03 -10.78 0.97
C GLU A 50 5.43 -9.38 1.10
N ALA A 51 6.16 -8.34 0.72
CA ALA A 51 5.66 -6.97 0.67
C ALA A 51 4.44 -6.87 -0.25
N ASN A 52 4.46 -7.48 -1.43
CA ASN A 52 3.32 -7.50 -2.35
C ASN A 52 2.09 -8.19 -1.74
N LYS A 53 2.28 -9.31 -1.01
CA LYS A 53 1.18 -10.00 -0.33
C LYS A 53 0.58 -9.12 0.78
N LYS A 54 1.43 -8.47 1.59
CA LYS A 54 0.99 -7.57 2.65
C LYS A 54 0.28 -6.35 2.09
N PHE A 55 0.81 -5.78 1.01
CA PHE A 55 0.21 -4.67 0.29
C PHE A 55 -1.19 -5.01 -0.24
N SER A 56 -1.34 -6.19 -0.88
CA SER A 56 -2.66 -6.66 -1.34
C SER A 56 -3.65 -6.80 -0.19
N ALA A 57 -3.24 -7.42 0.92
CA ALA A 57 -4.12 -7.61 2.08
C ALA A 57 -4.53 -6.27 2.72
N LEU A 58 -3.64 -5.28 2.75
CA LEU A 58 -3.96 -3.94 3.26
C LEU A 58 -4.93 -3.19 2.34
N LEU A 59 -4.76 -3.33 1.02
CA LEU A 59 -5.70 -2.75 0.06
C LEU A 59 -7.08 -3.41 0.11
N ASP A 60 -7.15 -4.73 0.24
CA ASP A 60 -8.43 -5.44 0.40
C ASP A 60 -9.16 -4.97 1.67
N LYS A 61 -8.44 -4.87 2.79
CA LYS A 61 -9.01 -4.32 4.03
C LYS A 61 -9.47 -2.87 3.89
N ALA A 62 -8.71 -2.03 3.20
CA ALA A 62 -9.09 -0.65 2.94
C ALA A 62 -10.36 -0.58 2.09
N LYS A 63 -10.52 -1.44 1.08
CA LYS A 63 -11.74 -1.51 0.26
C LYS A 63 -12.97 -1.98 1.03
N ASP A 64 -12.78 -2.93 1.95
CA ASP A 64 -13.85 -3.45 2.80
C ASP A 64 -14.28 -2.46 3.89
N ALA A 65 -13.52 -1.37 4.11
CA ALA A 65 -13.93 -0.28 4.96
C ALA A 65 -15.19 0.37 4.37
N LYS A 66 -16.31 0.26 5.10
CA LYS A 66 -17.54 0.96 4.74
C LYS A 66 -17.33 2.46 4.89
N ASP A 67 -17.79 3.21 3.89
CA ASP A 67 -17.84 4.68 3.90
C ASP A 67 -16.47 5.39 3.89
N LEU A 68 -15.53 4.93 3.05
CA LEU A 68 -14.33 5.72 2.74
C LEU A 68 -14.72 7.09 2.20
N SER A 69 -14.16 8.14 2.78
CA SER A 69 -14.28 9.51 2.26
C SER A 69 -13.50 9.69 0.95
N GLU A 70 -13.84 10.73 0.19
CA GLU A 70 -13.09 11.08 -1.02
C GLU A 70 -11.60 11.32 -0.73
N ASP A 71 -11.27 11.92 0.41
CA ASP A 71 -9.88 12.16 0.80
C ASP A 71 -9.13 10.88 1.15
N GLU A 72 -9.80 9.91 1.78
CA GLU A 72 -9.24 8.58 2.01
C GLU A 72 -9.04 7.82 0.70
N LEU A 73 -9.95 7.93 -0.27
CA LEU A 73 -9.81 7.34 -1.60
C LEU A 73 -8.64 7.98 -2.37
N ARG A 74 -8.47 9.31 -2.30
CA ARG A 74 -7.29 10.01 -2.85
C ARG A 74 -6.01 9.48 -2.22
N GLU A 75 -6.00 9.33 -0.90
CA GLU A 75 -4.82 8.90 -0.18
C GLU A 75 -4.46 7.45 -0.52
N ILE A 76 -5.44 6.54 -0.62
CA ILE A 76 -5.19 5.16 -1.06
C ILE A 76 -4.59 5.14 -2.48
N ALA A 77 -5.15 5.90 -3.43
CA ALA A 77 -4.62 6.00 -4.79
C ALA A 77 -3.18 6.55 -4.82
N ARG A 78 -2.89 7.56 -4.00
CA ARG A 78 -1.55 8.12 -3.82
C ARG A 78 -0.58 7.06 -3.27
N LEU A 79 -0.99 6.32 -2.25
CA LEU A 79 -0.21 5.25 -1.62
C LEU A 79 0.08 4.09 -2.59
N GLN A 80 -0.88 3.73 -3.45
CA GLN A 80 -0.67 2.75 -4.51
C GLN A 80 0.43 3.20 -5.48
N GLY A 81 0.40 4.47 -5.90
CA GLY A 81 1.44 5.06 -6.74
C GLY A 81 2.81 5.11 -6.07
N GLU A 82 2.87 5.44 -4.78
CA GLU A 82 4.13 5.45 -4.02
C GLU A 82 4.74 4.06 -3.89
N TYR A 83 3.93 3.03 -3.66
CA TYR A 83 4.37 1.65 -3.61
C TYR A 83 4.97 1.20 -4.95
N ALA A 84 4.26 1.46 -6.05
CA ALA A 84 4.73 1.14 -7.39
C ALA A 84 6.05 1.87 -7.71
N SER A 85 6.16 3.15 -7.31
CA SER A 85 7.40 3.91 -7.48
C SER A 85 8.56 3.34 -6.67
N ALA A 86 8.32 2.91 -5.44
CA ALA A 86 9.33 2.27 -4.61
C ALA A 86 9.81 0.94 -5.23
N ALA A 87 8.89 0.07 -5.65
CA ALA A 87 9.22 -1.17 -6.34
C ALA A 87 9.98 -0.93 -7.65
N PHE A 88 9.63 0.14 -8.39
CA PHE A 88 10.31 0.53 -9.62
C PHE A 88 11.75 1.00 -9.39
N LYS A 89 11.96 1.86 -8.38
CA LYS A 89 13.29 2.38 -8.02
C LYS A 89 14.28 1.28 -7.67
N GLU A 90 13.80 0.19 -7.05
CA GLU A 90 14.65 -0.92 -6.66
C GLU A 90 14.88 -1.96 -7.78
N HIS A 91 14.56 -1.61 -9.03
CA HIS A 91 14.77 -2.45 -10.22
C HIS A 91 14.16 -3.86 -10.12
N ALA A 92 13.10 -4.01 -9.32
CA ALA A 92 12.51 -5.30 -9.01
C ALA A 92 11.49 -5.70 -10.09
N GLY A 93 11.93 -5.95 -11.33
CA GLY A 93 11.07 -6.16 -12.51
C GLY A 93 9.86 -7.07 -12.29
N LYS A 94 10.05 -8.27 -11.74
CA LYS A 94 8.95 -9.21 -11.40
C LYS A 94 8.04 -8.71 -10.30
N VAL A 95 8.58 -7.92 -9.38
CA VAL A 95 7.84 -7.35 -8.24
C VAL A 95 6.97 -6.21 -8.72
N ILE A 96 7.44 -5.41 -9.68
CA ILE A 96 6.67 -4.33 -10.33
C ILE A 96 5.46 -4.91 -11.06
N GLU A 97 5.65 -6.01 -11.81
CA GLU A 97 4.53 -6.70 -12.48
C GLU A 97 3.49 -7.17 -11.45
N LYS A 98 3.95 -7.84 -10.38
CA LYS A 98 3.06 -8.30 -9.29
C LYS A 98 2.40 -7.15 -8.53
N ALA A 99 3.09 -6.04 -8.32
CA ALA A 99 2.55 -4.85 -7.67
C ALA A 99 1.47 -4.22 -8.56
N GLY A 100 1.73 -4.10 -9.87
CA GLY A 100 0.74 -3.67 -10.86
C GLY A 100 -0.49 -4.58 -10.84
N ASP A 101 -0.29 -5.89 -10.86
CA ASP A 101 -1.37 -6.89 -10.76
C ASP A 101 -2.22 -6.74 -9.49
N VAL A 102 -1.57 -6.47 -8.35
CA VAL A 102 -2.27 -6.21 -7.08
C VAL A 102 -3.05 -4.91 -7.18
N ILE A 103 -2.43 -3.83 -7.66
CA ILE A 103 -3.06 -2.51 -7.82
C ILE A 103 -4.23 -2.58 -8.80
N ASP A 104 -4.15 -3.32 -9.90
CA ASP A 104 -5.25 -3.43 -10.86
C ASP A 104 -6.41 -4.23 -10.26
N LYS A 105 -6.13 -5.35 -9.58
CA LYS A 105 -7.16 -6.19 -8.93
C LYS A 105 -7.87 -5.46 -7.78
N THR A 106 -7.13 -4.67 -7.02
CA THR A 106 -7.68 -3.95 -5.87
C THR A 106 -8.19 -2.55 -6.23
N GLY A 107 -7.48 -1.84 -7.10
CA GLY A 107 -7.73 -0.46 -7.55
C GLY A 107 -8.94 -0.28 -8.47
N ALA A 108 -9.47 -1.34 -9.09
CA ALA A 108 -10.74 -1.27 -9.84
C ALA A 108 -11.97 -0.87 -8.99
N ALA A 109 -11.86 -0.77 -7.65
CA ALA A 109 -12.91 -0.16 -6.82
C ALA A 109 -12.73 1.35 -6.57
N ILE A 110 -11.51 1.87 -6.76
CA ILE A 110 -11.23 3.32 -6.77
C ILE A 110 -11.48 3.88 -8.18
N ASP A 111 -11.70 3.04 -9.19
CA ASP A 111 -12.05 3.48 -10.56
C ASP A 111 -13.23 4.45 -10.57
N GLY A 112 -14.28 4.23 -9.78
CA GLY A 112 -15.39 5.19 -9.65
C GLY A 112 -14.98 6.55 -9.08
N PHE A 113 -13.95 6.57 -8.23
CA PHE A 113 -13.35 7.79 -7.69
C PHE A 113 -12.36 8.43 -8.67
N VAL A 114 -11.55 7.66 -9.39
CA VAL A 114 -10.64 8.13 -10.45
C VAL A 114 -11.41 8.67 -11.65
N ASP A 115 -12.50 8.02 -12.05
CA ASP A 115 -13.41 8.48 -13.09
C ASP A 115 -14.19 9.72 -12.63
N GLY A 116 -14.57 9.78 -11.35
CA GLY A 116 -15.11 10.98 -10.70
C GLY A 116 -14.14 12.16 -10.72
N LEU A 117 -12.85 11.96 -10.38
CA LEU A 117 -11.80 12.97 -10.47
C LEU A 117 -11.52 13.41 -11.91
N LYS A 118 -11.48 12.47 -12.87
CA LYS A 118 -11.32 12.79 -14.29
C LYS A 118 -12.51 13.56 -14.85
N SER A 119 -13.70 13.38 -14.26
CA SER A 119 -14.92 14.06 -14.64
C SER A 119 -15.09 15.45 -13.99
N ASP A 120 -14.49 15.68 -12.81
CA ASP A 120 -14.56 16.98 -12.10
C ASP A 120 -13.56 18.03 -12.63
N ASP A 121 -12.54 17.59 -13.38
CA ASP A 121 -11.52 18.46 -14.02
C ASP A 121 -11.86 18.84 -15.48
N GLN A 122 -13.12 18.66 -15.91
CA GLN A 122 -13.63 19.36 -17.11
C GLN A 122 -14.17 20.73 -16.69
N PRO A 123 -13.66 21.85 -17.25
CA PRO A 123 -14.28 23.15 -17.05
C PRO A 123 -15.74 23.07 -17.55
N LYS A 124 -16.67 23.43 -16.68
CA LYS A 124 -18.07 23.69 -17.04
C LYS A 124 -18.13 24.93 -17.94
N ASP A 125 -17.78 24.75 -19.20
CA ASP A 125 -17.97 25.75 -20.26
C ASP A 125 -18.59 25.06 -21.47
N LYS A 126 -19.93 24.94 -21.47
CA LYS A 126 -20.84 25.77 -22.29
C LYS A 126 -22.25 25.17 -22.38
#